data_AF-A0A9Q0QAE5-F1
#
_entry.id   AF-A0A9Q0QAE5-F1
#
_cell.length_a   1.000
_cell.length_b   1.000
_cell.length_c   1.000
_cell.angle_alpha   90.00
_cell.angle_beta   90.00
_cell.angle_gamma   90.00
#
_symmetry.space_group_name_H-M   'P 1'
#
loop_
_entity.id
_entity.type
_entity.pdbx_description
1 polymer ?
#
loop_
_entity_poly.entity_id
_entity_poly.type
_entity_poly.pdbx_seq_one_letter_code
_entity_poly.pdbx_strand_id
1 'polypeptide(L)'
;MTRKVIDLWEDALCEEVINASQRFYCPFKDCSALLIDDNEGEAIIESECPFCHRLFCARCSAPWHSGIECDEFQRLNEDERGREDLLLRELAIDKKWSRCTQCKFYVERTDGCPHMICRCGFEFCYGCGEKWSGTHGGCTRE
;
A
#
# COMPACT_ATOMS: atom_id res chain seq x y z
N MET A 1 -9.09 -2.97 51.31
CA MET A 1 -9.18 -3.11 49.84
C MET A 1 -7.88 -3.77 49.38
N THR A 2 -7.97 -4.89 48.65
CA THR A 2 -6.79 -5.63 48.20
C THR A 2 -6.16 -4.93 46.99
N ARG A 3 -4.83 -4.98 46.86
CA ARG A 3 -4.07 -4.35 45.77
C ARG A 3 -4.64 -4.68 44.38
N LYS A 4 -5.01 -5.95 44.16
CA LYS A 4 -5.70 -6.42 42.95
C LYS A 4 -6.97 -5.65 42.59
N VAL A 5 -7.75 -5.20 43.58
CA VAL A 5 -8.98 -4.45 43.31
C VAL A 5 -8.67 -3.02 42.88
N ILE A 6 -7.58 -2.45 43.42
CA ILE A 6 -7.09 -1.13 43.01
C ILE A 6 -6.54 -1.23 41.58
N ASP A 7 -5.69 -2.22 41.30
CA ASP A 7 -5.13 -2.44 39.96
C ASP A 7 -6.24 -2.59 38.89
N LEU A 8 -7.27 -3.40 39.17
CA LEU A 8 -8.42 -3.58 38.27
C LEU A 8 -9.27 -2.31 38.09
N TRP A 9 -9.38 -1.48 39.12
CA TRP A 9 -10.09 -0.21 39.03
C TRP A 9 -9.28 0.82 38.24
N GLU A 10 -7.96 0.85 38.40
CA GLU A 10 -7.06 1.69 37.63
C GLU A 10 -7.07 1.32 36.14
N ASP A 11 -7.05 0.01 35.83
CA ASP A 11 -7.19 -0.50 34.45
C ASP A 11 -8.55 -0.10 33.85
N ALA A 12 -9.65 -0.32 34.59
CA ALA A 12 -10.99 0.03 34.12
C ALA A 12 -11.16 1.54 33.87
N LEU A 13 -10.58 2.39 34.72
CA LEU A 13 -10.60 3.84 34.53
C LEU A 13 -9.77 4.26 33.31
N CYS A 14 -8.63 3.63 33.05
CA CYS A 14 -7.85 3.89 31.84
C CYS A 14 -8.62 3.49 30.58
N GLU A 15 -9.35 2.37 30.62
CA GLU A 15 -10.19 1.92 29.52
C GLU A 15 -11.40 2.84 29.29
N GLU A 16 -12.05 3.35 30.31
CA GLU A 16 -13.22 4.26 30.15
C GLU A 16 -12.85 5.60 29.47
N VAL A 17 -11.60 6.04 29.59
CA VAL A 17 -11.12 7.30 28.98
C VAL A 17 -10.83 7.15 27.49
N ILE A 18 -10.48 5.95 27.03
CA ILE A 18 -10.14 5.70 25.63
C ILE A 18 -11.39 5.21 24.91
N ASN A 19 -11.96 6.06 24.05
CA ASN A 19 -13.13 5.71 23.26
C ASN A 19 -12.83 4.46 22.41
N ALA A 20 -13.77 3.52 22.35
CA ALA A 20 -13.64 2.31 21.53
C ALA A 20 -13.35 2.64 20.05
N SER A 21 -13.83 3.77 19.53
CA SER A 21 -13.57 4.22 18.16
C SER A 21 -12.14 4.66 17.91
N GLN A 22 -11.36 4.96 18.96
CA GLN A 22 -9.95 5.35 18.87
C GLN A 22 -9.01 4.14 18.96
N ARG A 23 -9.55 2.95 19.23
CA ARG A 23 -8.75 1.73 19.40
C ARG A 23 -8.66 0.99 18.08
N PHE A 24 -7.45 0.67 17.67
CA PHE A 24 -7.20 -0.21 16.53
C PHE A 24 -6.02 -1.13 16.81
N TYR A 25 -5.85 -2.17 16.00
CA TYR A 25 -4.77 -3.12 16.16
C TYR A 25 -3.73 -2.92 15.08
N CYS A 26 -2.46 -3.11 15.45
CA CYS A 26 -1.37 -3.22 14.50
C CYS A 26 -1.69 -4.28 13.43
N PRO A 27 -1.61 -3.94 12.12
CA PRO A 27 -2.06 -4.83 11.06
C PRO A 27 -1.15 -6.03 10.82
N PHE A 28 0.05 -6.03 11.40
CA PHE A 28 0.99 -7.13 11.32
C PHE A 28 0.58 -8.24 12.30
N LYS A 29 0.17 -9.40 11.77
CA LYS A 29 -0.36 -10.53 12.55
C LYS A 29 0.56 -10.99 13.68
N ASP A 30 1.87 -10.92 13.46
CA ASP A 30 2.92 -11.27 14.43
C ASP A 30 3.14 -10.20 15.52
N CYS A 31 2.54 -9.01 15.36
CA CYS A 31 2.54 -7.96 16.37
C CYS A 31 1.17 -7.82 17.03
N SER A 32 0.13 -7.49 16.26
CA SER A 32 -1.26 -7.31 16.72
C SER A 32 -1.41 -6.43 17.99
N ALA A 33 -0.45 -5.54 18.26
CA ALA A 33 -0.50 -4.65 19.42
C ALA A 33 -1.68 -3.69 19.32
N LEU A 34 -2.32 -3.39 20.46
CA LEU A 34 -3.36 -2.38 20.55
C LEU A 34 -2.72 -0.98 20.43
N LEU A 35 -3.27 -0.17 19.52
CA LEU A 35 -2.86 1.20 19.23
C LEU A 35 -4.05 2.13 19.47
N ILE A 36 -3.75 3.37 19.83
CA ILE A 36 -4.74 4.42 20.11
C ILE A 36 -4.52 5.53 19.09
N ASP A 37 -5.59 5.91 18.40
CA ASP A 37 -5.66 7.10 17.56
C ASP A 37 -6.01 8.31 18.42
N ASP A 38 -4.96 9.07 18.77
CA ASP A 38 -5.04 10.32 19.55
C ASP A 38 -5.20 11.56 18.67
N ASN A 39 -5.38 11.38 17.36
CA ASN A 39 -5.03 12.40 16.40
C ASN A 39 -6.16 13.41 16.07
N GLU A 40 -7.15 13.56 16.98
CA GLU A 40 -8.25 14.55 16.96
C GLU A 40 -8.93 14.82 15.59
N GLY A 41 -8.90 13.86 14.66
CA GLY A 41 -9.50 13.98 13.33
C GLY A 41 -8.57 14.48 12.22
N GLU A 42 -7.28 14.69 12.48
CA GLU A 42 -6.27 14.79 11.42
C GLU A 42 -6.05 13.42 10.79
N ALA A 43 -6.27 13.31 9.48
CA ALA A 43 -6.10 12.07 8.75
C ALA A 43 -4.61 11.76 8.57
N ILE A 44 -3.96 11.23 9.61
CA ILE A 44 -2.68 10.56 9.43
C ILE A 44 -2.93 9.30 8.59
N ILE A 45 -2.28 9.24 7.43
CA ILE A 45 -2.36 8.07 6.55
C ILE A 45 -1.18 7.15 6.86
N GLU A 46 0.03 7.69 6.99
CA GLU A 46 1.26 6.95 7.31
C GLU A 46 1.54 6.93 8.82
N SER A 47 1.70 5.76 9.43
CA SER A 47 2.02 5.65 10.86
C SER A 47 3.02 4.52 11.14
N GLU A 48 3.81 4.68 12.19
CA GLU A 48 4.73 3.65 12.67
C GLU A 48 4.18 2.96 13.92
N CYS A 49 4.20 1.63 13.95
CA CYS A 49 3.83 0.91 15.15
C CYS A 49 4.95 1.02 16.21
N PRO A 50 4.70 1.55 17.42
CA PRO A 50 5.74 1.71 18.45
C PRO A 50 6.26 0.39 19.03
N PHE A 51 5.58 -0.72 18.78
CA PHE A 51 5.97 -2.05 19.29
C PHE A 51 6.84 -2.85 18.31
N CYS A 52 6.64 -2.66 17.00
CA CYS A 52 7.36 -3.43 15.97
C CYS A 52 8.09 -2.56 14.94
N HIS A 53 7.98 -1.24 15.05
CA HIS A 53 8.66 -0.24 14.21
C HIS A 53 8.41 -0.39 12.71
N ARG A 54 7.27 -1.00 12.35
CA ARG A 54 6.85 -1.15 10.97
C ARG A 54 5.83 -0.08 10.61
N LEU A 55 6.00 0.50 9.43
CA LEU A 55 5.09 1.46 8.85
C LEU A 55 3.81 0.78 8.37
N PHE A 56 2.67 1.42 8.61
CA PHE A 56 1.36 0.98 8.19
C PHE A 56 0.49 2.16 7.77
N CYS A 57 -0.58 1.87 7.03
CA CYS A 57 -1.60 2.82 6.67
C CYS A 57 -2.69 2.83 7.74
N ALA A 58 -2.85 3.93 8.49
CA ALA A 58 -3.87 4.05 9.54
C ALA A 58 -5.30 4.12 8.97
N ARG A 59 -5.45 4.56 7.71
CA ARG A 59 -6.76 4.64 7.03
C ARG A 59 -7.32 3.27 6.63
N CYS A 60 -6.48 2.35 6.13
CA CYS A 60 -6.92 1.06 5.61
C CYS A 60 -6.44 -0.14 6.44
N SER A 61 -5.71 0.12 7.53
CA SER A 61 -5.15 -0.88 8.46
C SER A 61 -4.38 -1.98 7.73
N ALA A 62 -3.44 -1.57 6.87
CA ALA A 62 -2.59 -2.47 6.09
C ALA A 62 -1.11 -2.02 6.16
N PRO A 63 -0.14 -2.88 5.77
CA PRO A 63 1.25 -2.45 5.60
C PRO A 63 1.35 -1.19 4.74
N TRP A 64 2.33 -0.34 5.03
CA TRP A 64 2.49 0.92 4.31
C TRP A 64 2.72 0.71 2.82
N HIS A 65 2.02 1.50 1.99
CA HIS A 65 1.99 1.35 0.54
C HIS A 65 2.25 2.69 -0.17
N SER A 66 3.50 3.16 -0.09
CA SER A 66 3.98 4.37 -0.78
C SER A 66 3.65 4.36 -2.28
N GLY A 67 3.23 5.50 -2.82
CA GLY A 67 2.90 5.65 -4.25
C GLY A 67 1.65 4.89 -4.72
N ILE A 68 0.85 4.36 -3.78
CA ILE A 68 -0.42 3.68 -4.08
C ILE A 68 -1.52 4.27 -3.21
N GLU A 69 -2.62 4.66 -3.83
CA GLU A 69 -3.82 5.03 -3.09
C GLU A 69 -4.45 3.81 -2.40
N CYS A 70 -5.10 4.03 -1.25
CA CYS A 70 -5.74 2.95 -0.48
C CYS A 70 -6.70 2.11 -1.35
N ASP A 71 -7.49 2.76 -2.20
CA ASP A 71 -8.46 2.09 -3.06
C ASP A 71 -7.80 1.21 -4.12
N GLU A 72 -6.62 1.59 -4.60
CA GLU A 72 -5.86 0.78 -5.55
C GLU A 72 -5.17 -0.38 -4.83
N PHE A 73 -4.56 -0.12 -3.67
CA PHE A 73 -3.95 -1.16 -2.83
C PHE A 73 -4.96 -2.27 -2.48
N GLN A 74 -6.20 -1.90 -2.15
CA GLN A 74 -7.25 -2.88 -1.83
C GLN A 74 -7.76 -3.68 -3.04
N ARG A 75 -7.46 -3.26 -4.28
CA ARG A 75 -7.76 -4.01 -5.51
C ARG A 75 -6.63 -4.96 -5.93
N LEU A 76 -5.43 -4.83 -5.35
CA LEU A 76 -4.32 -5.73 -5.61
C LEU A 76 -4.62 -7.12 -5.05
N ASN A 77 -4.12 -8.17 -5.72
CA ASN A 77 -4.19 -9.52 -5.17
C ASN A 77 -3.21 -9.67 -3.99
N GLU A 78 -3.41 -10.70 -3.14
CA GLU A 78 -2.54 -10.92 -1.98
C GLU A 78 -1.06 -11.10 -2.35
N ASP A 79 -0.79 -11.73 -3.51
CA ASP A 79 0.55 -11.94 -4.07
C ASP A 79 1.19 -10.65 -4.63
N GLU A 80 0.46 -9.54 -4.68
CA GLU A 80 0.96 -8.24 -5.13
C GLU A 80 1.07 -7.21 -3.99
N ARG A 81 0.70 -7.60 -2.76
CA ARG A 81 0.73 -6.75 -1.56
C ARG A 81 1.99 -6.98 -0.71
N GLY A 82 2.89 -7.86 -1.16
CA GLY A 82 4.16 -8.11 -0.49
C GLY A 82 5.02 -6.84 -0.45
N ARG A 83 5.87 -6.71 0.57
CA ARG A 83 6.76 -5.56 0.71
C ARG A 83 7.65 -5.37 -0.53
N GLU A 84 8.16 -6.47 -1.07
CA GLU A 84 9.00 -6.45 -2.28
C GLU A 84 8.21 -6.03 -3.52
N ASP A 85 6.96 -6.45 -3.64
CA ASP A 85 6.07 -6.08 -4.76
C ASP A 85 5.71 -4.60 -4.72
N LEU A 86 5.44 -4.06 -3.53
CA LEU A 86 5.18 -2.64 -3.31
C LEU A 86 6.42 -1.79 -3.66
N LEU A 87 7.62 -2.22 -3.23
CA LEU A 87 8.88 -1.56 -3.58
C LEU A 87 9.14 -1.60 -5.08
N LEU A 88 8.90 -2.73 -5.74
CA LEU A 88 9.03 -2.85 -7.19
C LEU A 88 8.04 -1.92 -7.91
N ARG A 89 6.81 -1.80 -7.40
CA ARG A 89 5.79 -0.91 -7.97
C ARG A 89 6.16 0.56 -7.81
N GLU A 90 6.65 0.95 -6.63
CA GLU A 90 7.16 2.31 -6.38
C GLU A 90 8.31 2.65 -7.34
N LEU A 91 9.28 1.74 -7.50
CA LEU A 91 10.36 1.89 -8.47
C LEU A 91 9.84 1.99 -9.91
N ALA A 92 8.85 1.17 -10.28
CA ALA A 92 8.24 1.22 -11.59
C ALA A 92 7.52 2.55 -11.87
N ILE A 93 6.93 3.18 -10.86
CA ILE A 93 6.34 4.53 -10.98
C ILE A 93 7.45 5.57 -11.19
N ASP A 94 8.49 5.58 -10.34
CA ASP A 94 9.63 6.50 -10.46
C ASP A 94 10.30 6.41 -11.85
N LYS A 95 10.55 5.18 -12.31
CA LYS A 95 11.19 4.92 -13.59
C LYS A 95 10.26 4.99 -14.79
N LYS A 96 8.96 5.27 -14.58
CA LYS A 96 7.94 5.21 -15.62
C LYS A 96 8.07 3.91 -16.43
N TRP A 97 8.06 2.78 -15.75
CA TRP A 97 7.96 1.45 -16.37
C TRP A 97 6.52 1.11 -16.70
N SER A 98 6.27 0.42 -17.81
CA SER A 98 4.91 0.02 -18.23
C SER A 98 4.66 -1.43 -17.86
N ARG A 99 3.45 -1.73 -17.36
CA ARG A 99 3.05 -3.09 -17.02
C ARG A 99 2.36 -3.75 -18.21
N CYS A 100 2.81 -4.93 -18.62
CA CYS A 100 2.18 -5.69 -19.70
C CYS A 100 0.76 -6.12 -19.29
N THR A 101 -0.24 -5.86 -20.13
CA THR A 101 -1.64 -6.20 -19.79
C THR A 101 -1.93 -7.70 -19.78
N GLN A 102 -1.15 -8.49 -20.52
CA GLN A 102 -1.27 -9.96 -20.61
C GLN A 102 -0.59 -10.69 -19.46
N CYS A 103 0.72 -10.49 -19.26
CA CYS A 103 1.49 -11.23 -18.26
C CYS A 103 1.79 -10.44 -16.98
N LYS A 104 1.38 -9.16 -16.91
CA LYS A 104 1.54 -8.28 -15.74
C LYS A 104 2.98 -7.99 -15.30
N PHE A 105 3.99 -8.38 -16.08
CA PHE A 105 5.37 -7.96 -15.82
C PHE A 105 5.61 -6.50 -16.18
N TYR A 106 6.44 -5.84 -15.39
CA TYR A 106 6.97 -4.52 -15.71
C TYR A 106 7.99 -4.62 -16.85
N VAL A 107 7.89 -3.70 -17.79
CA VAL A 107 8.73 -3.59 -18.97
C VAL A 107 9.37 -2.21 -18.93
N GLU A 108 10.70 -2.17 -18.95
CA GLU A 108 11.49 -0.96 -19.12
C GLU A 108 11.63 -0.64 -20.61
N ARG A 109 11.54 0.64 -20.98
CA ARG A 109 11.87 1.15 -22.30
C ARG A 109 13.13 1.98 -22.20
N THR A 110 14.18 1.58 -22.89
CA THR A 110 15.47 2.28 -22.88
C THR A 110 15.48 3.50 -23.78
N ASP A 111 14.91 3.40 -24.99
CA ASP A 111 14.81 4.51 -25.94
C ASP A 111 13.82 4.23 -27.08
N GLY A 112 13.42 5.28 -27.81
CA GLY A 112 12.78 5.16 -29.12
C GLY A 112 11.25 5.02 -29.13
N CYS A 113 10.76 4.18 -30.05
CA CYS A 113 9.36 4.05 -30.47
C CYS A 113 8.42 3.62 -29.30
N PRO A 114 7.14 4.04 -29.28
CA PRO A 114 6.16 3.51 -28.35
C PRO A 114 5.77 2.05 -28.61
N HIS A 115 6.14 1.42 -29.73
CA HIS A 115 5.88 0.01 -29.97
C HIS A 115 6.83 -0.86 -29.16
N MET A 116 6.28 -1.67 -28.25
CA MET A 116 7.04 -2.59 -27.40
C MET A 116 6.50 -4.01 -27.52
N ILE A 117 7.40 -4.98 -27.44
CA ILE A 117 7.07 -6.41 -27.43
C ILE A 117 7.49 -6.96 -26.07
N CYS A 118 6.52 -7.47 -25.31
CA CYS A 118 6.79 -8.11 -24.03
C CYS A 118 7.49 -9.46 -24.23
N ARG A 119 8.18 -9.97 -23.19
CA ARG A 119 8.76 -11.33 -23.18
C ARG A 119 7.73 -12.44 -23.38
N CYS A 120 6.46 -12.19 -23.09
CA CYS A 120 5.37 -13.12 -23.39
C CYS A 120 4.88 -13.07 -24.85
N GLY A 121 5.45 -12.21 -25.70
CA GLY A 121 5.07 -12.01 -27.09
C GLY A 121 3.96 -10.99 -27.33
N PHE A 122 3.39 -10.39 -26.28
CA PHE A 122 2.36 -9.36 -26.44
C PHE A 122 2.96 -8.04 -26.94
N GLU A 123 2.44 -7.54 -28.06
CA GLU A 123 2.80 -6.24 -28.63
C GLU A 123 1.85 -5.15 -28.14
N PHE A 124 2.40 -4.08 -27.57
CA PHE A 124 1.62 -3.01 -26.98
C PHE A 124 2.27 -1.65 -27.17
N CYS A 125 1.45 -0.61 -27.04
CA CYS A 125 1.91 0.76 -26.99
C CYS A 125 2.41 1.07 -25.57
N TYR A 126 3.66 1.47 -25.43
CA TYR A 126 4.27 1.83 -24.15
C TYR A 126 3.65 3.08 -23.52
N GLY A 127 3.09 3.97 -24.35
CA GLY A 127 2.44 5.21 -23.91
C GLY A 127 1.10 4.97 -23.20
N CYS A 128 0.21 4.17 -23.80
CA CYS A 128 -1.13 3.91 -23.25
C CYS A 128 -1.36 2.50 -22.69
N GLY A 129 -0.44 1.56 -22.90
CA GLY A 129 -0.56 0.17 -22.42
C GLY A 129 -1.45 -0.75 -23.29
N GLU A 130 -2.15 -0.19 -24.27
CA GLU A 130 -3.07 -0.93 -25.15
C GLU A 130 -2.35 -1.78 -26.21
N LYS A 131 -3.06 -2.79 -26.74
CA LYS A 131 -2.54 -3.64 -27.82
C LYS A 131 -2.09 -2.78 -29.00
N TRP A 132 -0.91 -3.07 -29.54
CA TRP A 132 -0.35 -2.29 -30.63
C TRP A 132 -1.25 -2.32 -31.88
N SER A 133 -1.45 -1.15 -32.46
CA SER A 133 -2.26 -0.92 -33.67
C SER A 133 -1.74 0.29 -34.44
N GLY A 134 -2.20 0.49 -35.68
CA GLY A 134 -1.70 1.56 -36.56
C GLY A 134 -1.97 2.99 -36.08
N THR A 135 -2.80 3.19 -35.05
CA THR A 135 -3.17 4.52 -34.53
C THR A 135 -2.24 5.04 -33.43
N HIS A 136 -1.24 4.27 -33.00
CA HIS A 136 -0.37 4.63 -31.86
C HIS A 136 0.93 5.37 -32.23
N GLY A 137 1.13 5.73 -33.50
CA GLY A 137 2.37 6.34 -33.99
C GLY A 137 2.78 7.66 -33.30
N GLY A 138 1.84 8.38 -32.70
CA GLY A 138 2.07 9.62 -31.94
C GLY A 138 1.86 9.50 -30.43
N CYS A 139 1.70 8.30 -29.90
CA CYS A 139 1.37 8.11 -28.49
C CYS A 139 2.62 8.32 -27.61
N THR A 140 2.60 9.39 -26.81
CA THR A 140 3.61 9.68 -25.79
C THR A 140 3.08 9.36 -24.40
N ARG A 141 3.98 8.97 -23.51
CA ARG A 141 3.66 8.79 -22.08
C ARG A 141 3.90 10.13 -21.39
N GLU A 142 2.87 10.71 -20.81
CA GLU A 142 2.98 11.90 -19.93
C GLU A 142 3.71 11.52 -18.62
#